data_AF-A0AAD5C6Z7-F1
#
_entry.id   AF-A0AAD5C6Z7-F1
#
_cell.length_a   1.000
_cell.length_b   1.000
_cell.length_c   1.000
_cell.angle_alpha   90.00
_cell.angle_beta   90.00
_cell.angle_gamma   90.00
#
_symmetry.space_group_name_H-M   'P 1'
#
loop_
_entity.id
_entity.type
_entity.pdbx_description
1 polymer ?
#
loop_
_entity_poly.entity_id
_entity_poly.type
_entity_poly.pdbx_seq_one_letter_code
_entity_poly.pdbx_strand_id
1 'polypeptide(L)'
;SQVEVDGGKSLDLSNYQYIFMRWKEQYFVNVGSDCGLTIAGFYYVCFSCVDGSINGYYYDPNSSPFQKLELKTTNEGRSGFSFSSYELQ
;
A
#
# COMPACT_ATOMS: atom_id res chain seq x y z
N SER A 1 5.27 -24.32 -3.76
CA SER A 1 4.05 -23.52 -3.94
C SER A 1 4.09 -22.93 -5.34
N GLN A 2 3.05 -23.13 -6.13
CA GLN A 2 2.97 -22.62 -7.50
C GLN A 2 2.33 -21.23 -7.42
N VAL A 3 3.04 -20.19 -7.87
CA VAL A 3 2.49 -18.83 -7.92
C VAL A 3 1.60 -18.77 -9.16
N GLU A 4 0.29 -18.72 -8.97
CA GLU A 4 -0.66 -18.53 -10.06
C GLU A 4 -0.61 -17.06 -10.51
N VAL A 5 -0.32 -16.85 -11.79
CA VAL A 5 -0.25 -15.52 -12.41
C VAL A 5 -1.52 -15.34 -13.24
N ASP A 6 -2.55 -14.77 -12.66
CA ASP A 6 -3.85 -14.56 -13.32
C ASP A 6 -3.98 -13.19 -14.01
N GLY A 7 -2.93 -12.35 -13.89
CA GLY A 7 -2.94 -10.98 -14.40
C GLY A 7 -3.97 -10.07 -13.73
N GLY A 8 -4.43 -10.41 -12.52
CA GLY A 8 -5.40 -9.65 -11.73
C GLY A 8 -6.85 -9.80 -12.21
N LYS A 9 -7.18 -10.87 -12.95
CA LYS A 9 -8.51 -11.05 -13.58
C LYS A 9 -9.45 -11.98 -12.84
N SER A 10 -8.96 -12.86 -11.96
CA SER A 10 -9.76 -13.96 -11.39
C SER A 10 -9.34 -14.41 -9.98
N LEU A 11 -8.39 -13.74 -9.33
CA LEU A 11 -7.92 -14.16 -8.02
C LEU A 11 -8.94 -13.77 -6.94
N ASP A 12 -9.68 -14.76 -6.44
CA ASP A 12 -10.47 -14.60 -5.22
C ASP A 12 -9.51 -14.47 -4.03
N LEU A 13 -9.32 -13.24 -3.56
CA LEU A 13 -8.45 -12.90 -2.45
C LEU A 13 -9.09 -13.16 -1.08
N SER A 14 -10.38 -13.49 -1.01
CA SER A 14 -11.14 -13.58 0.25
C SER A 14 -10.62 -14.65 1.20
N ASN A 15 -9.98 -15.70 0.67
CA ASN A 15 -9.47 -16.83 1.44
C ASN A 15 -7.98 -16.69 1.85
N TYR A 16 -7.30 -15.61 1.44
CA TYR A 16 -5.89 -15.39 1.76
C TYR A 16 -5.73 -14.54 3.02
N GLN A 17 -4.93 -15.02 3.97
CA GLN A 17 -4.62 -14.25 5.19
C GLN A 17 -3.74 -13.02 4.90
N TYR A 18 -2.95 -13.06 3.84
CA TYR A 18 -2.05 -11.99 3.44
C TYR A 18 -2.19 -11.67 1.96
N ILE A 19 -2.28 -10.38 1.64
CA ILE A 19 -2.33 -9.87 0.28
C ILE A 19 -1.05 -9.07 0.02
N PHE A 20 -0.24 -9.53 -0.93
CA PHE A 20 0.99 -8.85 -1.34
C PHE A 20 0.71 -7.91 -2.52
N MET A 21 1.27 -6.71 -2.46
CA MET A 21 1.05 -5.64 -3.43
C MET A 21 2.35 -4.92 -3.76
N ARG A 22 2.32 -4.13 -4.85
CA ARG A 22 3.31 -3.10 -5.15
C ARG A 22 2.61 -1.76 -5.25
N TRP A 23 3.01 -0.79 -4.44
CA TRP A 23 2.43 0.56 -4.48
C TRP A 23 3.38 1.53 -5.15
N LYS A 24 2.91 2.21 -6.20
CA LYS A 24 3.66 3.20 -6.96
C LYS A 24 2.98 4.56 -6.83
N GLU A 25 3.66 5.49 -6.17
CA GLU A 25 3.27 6.89 -6.15
C GLU A 25 3.36 7.49 -7.56
N GLN A 26 2.38 8.33 -7.91
CA GLN A 26 2.24 8.92 -9.25
C GLN A 26 2.57 10.41 -9.26
N TYR A 27 2.15 11.15 -8.24
CA TYR A 27 2.29 12.60 -8.16
C TYR A 27 2.22 13.06 -6.71
N PHE A 28 2.85 14.21 -6.44
CA PHE A 28 2.69 14.91 -5.18
C PHE A 28 1.37 15.69 -5.16
N VAL A 29 0.73 15.76 -3.99
CA VAL A 29 -0.48 16.55 -3.77
C VAL A 29 -0.19 17.57 -2.67
N ASN A 30 -0.50 18.84 -2.93
CA ASN A 30 -0.38 19.94 -1.95
C ASN A 30 1.02 20.11 -1.32
N VAL A 31 2.09 19.89 -2.09
CA VAL A 31 3.47 20.07 -1.60
C VAL A 31 4.05 21.43 -2.00
N GLY A 32 4.87 22.00 -1.13
CA GLY A 32 5.72 23.14 -1.47
C GLY A 32 6.81 22.75 -2.49
N SER A 33 7.42 23.75 -3.11
CA SER A 33 8.37 23.57 -4.22
C SER A 33 9.60 22.72 -3.88
N ASP A 34 9.98 22.58 -2.60
CA ASP A 34 11.19 21.87 -2.17
C ASP A 34 10.91 20.90 -1.00
N CYS A 35 10.22 19.79 -1.26
CA CYS A 35 10.05 18.76 -0.22
C CYS A 35 11.26 17.82 -0.07
N GLY A 36 12.21 17.83 -1.01
CA GLY A 36 13.43 16.99 -0.95
C GLY A 36 13.16 15.48 -0.97
N LEU A 37 11.94 15.06 -1.30
CA LEU A 37 11.52 13.67 -1.37
C LEU A 37 11.57 13.16 -2.82
N THR A 38 11.96 11.90 -2.98
CA THR A 38 11.84 11.17 -4.25
C THR A 38 10.67 10.22 -4.18
N ILE A 39 9.90 10.15 -5.27
CA ILE A 39 8.85 9.15 -5.49
C ILE A 39 9.19 8.26 -6.69
N ALA A 40 10.46 8.19 -7.09
CA ALA A 40 10.88 7.42 -8.26
C ALA A 40 10.71 5.90 -8.05
N GLY A 41 10.85 5.44 -6.82
CA GLY A 41 10.69 4.05 -6.42
C GLY A 41 9.25 3.58 -6.26
N PHE A 42 9.10 2.44 -5.60
CA PHE A 42 7.82 1.84 -5.24
C PHE A 42 7.95 1.06 -3.91
N TYR A 43 6.82 0.72 -3.30
CA TYR A 43 6.79 -0.09 -2.08
C TYR A 43 6.45 -1.54 -2.39
N TYR A 44 7.18 -2.49 -1.81
CA TYR A 44 6.66 -3.84 -1.57
C TYR A 44 5.76 -3.79 -0.35
N VAL A 45 4.54 -4.30 -0.46
CA VAL A 45 3.53 -4.17 0.60
C VAL A 45 2.90 -5.53 0.91
N CYS A 46 2.66 -5.78 2.19
CA CYS A 46 1.91 -6.90 2.72
C CYS A 46 0.76 -6.37 3.58
N PHE A 47 -0.46 -6.70 3.19
CA PHE A 47 -1.67 -6.43 3.96
C PHE A 47 -2.14 -7.71 4.66
N SER A 48 -2.38 -7.62 5.96
CA SER A 48 -2.92 -8.70 6.79
C SER A 48 -4.45 -8.59 6.83
N CYS A 49 -5.14 -9.59 6.28
CA CYS A 49 -6.60 -9.68 6.36
C CYS A 49 -7.09 -10.09 7.76
N VAL A 50 -6.18 -10.52 8.65
CA VAL A 50 -6.49 -10.95 10.01
C VAL A 50 -6.71 -9.76 10.94
N ASP A 51 -5.87 -8.74 10.85
CA ASP A 51 -5.85 -7.59 11.77
C ASP A 51 -5.83 -6.22 11.08
N GLY A 52 -5.83 -6.19 9.75
CA GLY A 52 -5.83 -4.96 8.96
C GLY A 52 -4.48 -4.23 8.94
N SER A 53 -3.40 -4.83 9.45
CA SER A 53 -2.07 -4.20 9.42
C SER A 53 -1.46 -4.19 8.03
N ILE A 54 -0.68 -3.14 7.74
CA ILE A 54 0.08 -3.00 6.49
C ILE A 54 1.55 -2.86 6.85
N ASN A 55 2.38 -3.70 6.24
CA ASN A 55 3.83 -3.66 6.34
C ASN A 55 4.43 -3.50 4.95
N GLY A 56 5.53 -2.78 4.81
CA GLY A 56 6.19 -2.65 3.53
C GLY A 56 7.60 -2.12 3.59
N TYR A 57 8.26 -2.17 2.44
CA TYR A 57 9.59 -1.61 2.24
C TYR A 57 9.63 -0.82 0.94
N TYR A 58 10.18 0.39 1.02
CA TYR A 58 10.45 1.21 -0.16
C TYR A 58 11.67 0.67 -0.90
N TYR A 59 11.57 0.63 -2.23
CA TYR A 59 12.62 0.24 -3.14
C TYR A 59 12.88 1.35 -4.16
N ASP A 60 14.09 1.88 -4.13
CA ASP A 60 14.69 2.72 -5.17
C ASP A 60 16.21 2.49 -5.10
N PRO A 61 16.88 2.08 -6.20
CA PRO A 61 18.33 1.84 -6.23
C PRO A 61 19.18 3.03 -5.79
N ASN A 62 18.65 4.26 -5.91
CA ASN A 62 19.37 5.49 -5.58
C ASN A 62 19.04 6.01 -4.17
N SER A 63 18.15 5.32 -3.45
CA SER A 63 17.72 5.69 -2.11
C SER A 63 18.36 4.80 -1.05
N SER A 64 18.35 5.25 0.20
CA SER A 64 18.75 4.42 1.35
C SER A 64 17.93 3.12 1.38
N PRO A 65 18.56 1.95 1.56
CA PRO A 65 17.87 0.67 1.52
C PRO A 65 17.01 0.44 2.78
N PHE A 66 16.07 -0.50 2.69
CA PHE A 66 15.26 -1.02 3.81
C PHE A 66 14.44 0.02 4.58
N GLN A 67 14.01 1.10 3.92
CA GLN A 67 13.07 2.05 4.52
C GLN A 67 11.71 1.36 4.74
N LYS A 68 11.28 1.26 6.00
CA LYS A 68 10.13 0.47 6.42
C LYS A 68 8.86 1.31 6.49
N LEU A 69 7.74 0.73 6.05
CA LEU A 69 6.38 1.25 6.18
C LEU A 69 5.60 0.35 7.15
N GLU A 70 4.97 0.93 8.17
CA GLU A 70 4.09 0.23 9.11
C GLU A 70 2.84 1.05 9.36
N LEU A 71 1.67 0.51 9.01
CA LEU A 71 0.38 1.15 9.21
C LEU A 71 -0.56 0.21 9.96
N LYS A 72 -1.39 0.79 10.82
CA LYS A 72 -2.51 0.12 11.48
C LYS A 72 -3.76 0.96 11.30
N THR A 73 -4.89 0.28 11.11
CA THR A 73 -6.18 0.96 11.15
C THR A 73 -6.40 1.56 12.54
N THR A 74 -6.97 2.76 12.60
CA THR A 74 -7.38 3.40 13.84
C THR A 74 -8.88 3.62 13.79
N ASN A 75 -9.56 3.26 14.88
CA ASN A 75 -10.99 3.49 15.08
C ASN A 75 -11.25 4.54 16.17
N GLU A 76 -10.20 5.17 16.69
CA GLU A 76 -10.25 6.10 17.82
C GLU A 76 -9.59 7.45 17.48
N GLY A 77 -10.28 8.55 17.80
CA GLY A 77 -9.82 9.91 17.51
C GLY A 77 -10.37 10.47 16.18
N ARG A 78 -10.48 11.80 16.10
CA ARG A 78 -11.26 12.54 15.07
C ARG A 78 -10.93 12.18 13.60
N SER A 79 -12.00 12.01 12.82
CA SER A 79 -12.17 12.36 11.38
C SER A 79 -11.69 11.42 10.25
N GLY A 80 -11.31 10.17 10.52
CA GLY A 80 -11.17 9.18 9.45
C GLY A 80 -12.51 8.54 9.08
N PHE A 81 -12.91 8.56 7.81
CA PHE A 81 -14.05 7.77 7.32
C PHE A 81 -13.53 6.54 6.58
N SER A 82 -13.98 5.36 6.98
CA SER A 82 -13.88 4.14 6.17
C SER A 82 -15.24 3.87 5.57
N PHE A 83 -15.29 3.62 4.26
CA PHE A 83 -16.50 3.25 3.56
C PHE A 83 -16.33 1.85 2.98
N SER A 84 -17.35 1.00 3.16
CA SER A 84 -17.36 -0.37 2.61
C SER A 84 -17.65 -0.41 1.11
N SER A 85 -18.16 0.68 0.54
CA SER A 85 -18.40 0.84 -0.88
C SER A 85 -18.25 2.28 -1.31
N TYR A 86 -17.80 2.47 -2.54
CA TYR A 86 -17.85 3.75 -3.25
C TYR A 86 -18.30 3.47 -4.68
N GLU A 87 -19.09 4.37 -5.25
CA GLU A 87 -19.43 4.37 -6.67
C GLU A 87 -18.82 5.61 -7.29
N LEU A 88 -18.03 5.42 -8.35
CA LEU A 88 -17.58 6.53 -9.17
C LEU A 88 -18.76 6.98 -10.02
N GLN A 89 -19.13 8.25 -9.90
CA GLN A 89 -20.19 8.84 -10.72
C GLN A 89 -19.72 9.05 -12.17
#